data_AF-A0A3R7YSP4-F1
#
_entry.id   AF-A0A3R7YSP4-F1
#
_cell.length_a   1.000
_cell.length_b   1.000
_cell.length_c   1.000
_cell.angle_alpha   90.00
_cell.angle_beta   90.00
_cell.angle_gamma   90.00
#
_symmetry.space_group_name_H-M   'P 1'
#
loop_
_entity.id
_entity.type
_entity.pdbx_description
1 polymer ?
#
loop_
_entity_poly.entity_id
_entity_poly.type
_entity_poly.pdbx_seq_one_letter_code
_entity_poly.pdbx_strand_id
1 'polypeptide(L)'
;MAGAAAVAAMEYFGVNYKFLLDIDPKCQVDSTTLFGVAAFQQLLFLLTFAMFLLDYKFAILGDHNLYWAYMPALILLQLALLVVPHPTFRFTYRRHILSIFKEVFLAGVFAVSDVKLVQNIVGDVLTSFSKPLNDLHYILCFYWTGMSHDTKAQCPGDAFMRPLLGGLPFYLRFCQCIIRYRGSRNDEKAQRMHLMNAGKYVSGLLVIFCNSVPWQALGVSPYGVCLIWVCSYLLGTIYMFAWDIKVDWGLMPDPDHFIRTQSCLMYPRWMYRSIAVGNLIGRLTWAMTLMPSTFD
;
A
#
# COMPACT_ATOMS: atom_id res chain seq x y z
N MET A 1 1.92 -11.40 6.78
CA MET A 1 0.84 -12.39 7.03
C MET A 1 -0.19 -12.44 5.90
N ALA A 2 -0.87 -11.34 5.54
CA ALA A 2 -1.91 -11.36 4.50
C ALA A 2 -1.45 -11.89 3.13
N GLY A 3 -0.25 -11.49 2.66
CA GLY A 3 0.31 -12.01 1.40
C GLY A 3 0.58 -13.52 1.42
N ALA A 4 1.07 -14.06 2.54
CA ALA A 4 1.30 -15.50 2.71
C ALA A 4 -0.03 -16.28 2.68
N ALA A 5 -1.08 -15.75 3.33
CA ALA A 5 -2.42 -16.35 3.29
C ALA A 5 -3.02 -16.35 1.87
N ALA A 6 -2.79 -15.30 1.07
CA ALA A 6 -3.22 -15.26 -0.32
C ALA A 6 -2.53 -16.34 -1.16
N VAL A 7 -1.21 -16.53 -0.99
CA VAL A 7 -0.46 -17.61 -1.66
C VAL A 7 -0.94 -18.99 -1.20
N ALA A 8 -1.19 -19.18 0.10
CA ALA A 8 -1.72 -20.44 0.62
C ALA A 8 -3.09 -20.79 0.03
N ALA A 9 -3.98 -19.80 -0.11
CA ALA A 9 -5.26 -20.01 -0.78
C ALA A 9 -5.05 -20.37 -2.26
N MET A 10 -4.17 -19.67 -2.97
CA MET A 10 -3.83 -20.00 -4.35
C MET A 10 -3.30 -21.43 -4.50
N GLU A 11 -2.40 -21.87 -3.61
CA GLU A 11 -1.87 -23.24 -3.58
C GLU A 11 -2.98 -24.27 -3.33
N TYR A 12 -3.84 -24.02 -2.34
CA TYR A 12 -4.94 -24.92 -1.99
C TYR A 12 -5.95 -25.12 -3.13
N PHE A 13 -6.27 -24.04 -3.86
CA PHE A 13 -7.21 -24.08 -4.98
C PHE A 13 -6.54 -24.35 -6.35
N GLY A 14 -5.25 -24.71 -6.37
CA GLY A 14 -4.54 -25.10 -7.60
C GLY A 14 -4.25 -23.96 -8.57
N VAL A 15 -4.17 -22.72 -8.09
CA VAL A 15 -3.87 -21.53 -8.89
C VAL A 15 -2.38 -21.46 -9.15
N ASN A 16 -1.97 -21.44 -10.42
CA ASN A 16 -0.56 -21.28 -10.80
C ASN A 16 -0.10 -19.82 -10.65
N TYR A 17 0.06 -19.37 -9.40
CA TYR A 17 0.50 -18.01 -9.07
C TYR A 17 1.92 -17.72 -9.56
N LYS A 18 2.78 -18.75 -9.68
CA LYS A 18 4.15 -18.59 -10.20
C LYS A 18 4.12 -18.13 -11.66
N PHE A 19 3.27 -18.75 -12.48
CA PHE A 19 3.04 -18.31 -13.85
C PHE A 19 2.41 -16.91 -13.92
N LEU A 20 1.36 -16.65 -13.13
CA LEU A 20 0.66 -15.36 -13.15
C LEU A 20 1.57 -14.18 -12.76
N LEU A 21 2.48 -14.40 -11.81
CA LEU A 21 3.38 -13.38 -11.27
C LEU A 21 4.76 -13.35 -11.96
N ASP A 22 4.95 -14.12 -13.04
CA ASP A 22 6.23 -14.21 -13.78
C ASP A 22 7.40 -14.66 -12.87
N ILE A 23 7.12 -15.54 -11.91
CA ILE A 23 8.10 -16.09 -10.96
C ILE A 23 8.73 -17.33 -11.60
N ASP A 24 10.07 -17.44 -11.50
CA ASP A 24 10.82 -18.63 -11.94
C ASP A 24 10.21 -19.92 -11.35
N PRO A 25 9.81 -20.90 -12.20
CA PRO A 25 9.27 -22.18 -11.74
C PRO A 25 10.19 -22.95 -10.78
N LYS A 26 11.51 -22.72 -10.86
CA LYS A 26 12.51 -23.31 -9.95
C LYS A 26 12.50 -22.68 -8.56
N CYS A 27 11.75 -21.59 -8.36
CA CYS A 27 11.58 -20.97 -7.07
C CYS A 27 10.87 -21.92 -6.11
N GLN A 28 11.60 -22.32 -5.06
CA GLN A 28 11.10 -23.21 -4.01
C GLN A 28 10.34 -22.46 -2.91
N VAL A 29 10.11 -21.16 -3.05
CA VAL A 29 9.30 -20.39 -2.11
C VAL A 29 7.84 -20.80 -2.27
N ASP A 30 7.25 -21.22 -1.17
CA ASP A 30 5.85 -21.62 -1.01
C ASP A 30 5.18 -20.75 0.08
N SER A 31 3.89 -20.99 0.33
CA SER A 31 3.18 -20.27 1.39
C SER A 31 3.79 -20.48 2.78
N THR A 32 4.27 -21.70 3.09
CA THR A 32 4.91 -22.02 4.38
C THR A 32 6.14 -21.15 4.63
N THR A 33 7.00 -21.01 3.62
CA THR A 33 8.17 -20.16 3.66
C THR A 33 7.79 -18.70 3.91
N LEU A 34 6.77 -18.21 3.19
CA LEU A 34 6.30 -16.83 3.35
C LEU A 34 5.70 -16.58 4.74
N PHE A 35 4.99 -17.56 5.30
CA PHE A 35 4.50 -17.51 6.67
C PHE A 35 5.65 -17.48 7.68
N GLY A 36 6.69 -18.31 7.49
CA GLY A 36 7.87 -18.32 8.35
C GLY A 36 8.59 -16.97 8.36
N VAL A 37 8.82 -16.38 7.18
CA VAL A 37 9.44 -15.04 7.07
C VAL A 37 8.56 -13.98 7.73
N ALA A 38 7.25 -13.98 7.45
CA ALA A 38 6.33 -13.02 8.04
C ALA A 38 6.24 -13.14 9.57
N ALA A 39 6.21 -14.36 10.10
CA ALA A 39 6.19 -14.62 11.53
C ALA A 39 7.49 -14.14 12.20
N PHE A 40 8.64 -14.37 11.56
CA PHE A 40 9.92 -13.90 12.06
C PHE A 40 10.03 -12.38 12.06
N GLN A 41 9.60 -11.70 10.98
CA GLN A 41 9.53 -10.24 10.93
C GLN A 41 8.62 -9.67 12.03
N GLN A 42 7.45 -10.29 12.24
CA GLN A 42 6.51 -9.90 13.29
C GLN A 42 7.10 -10.12 14.68
N LEU A 43 7.81 -11.22 14.90
CA LEU A 43 8.49 -11.51 16.17
C LEU A 43 9.55 -10.44 16.47
N LEU A 44 10.42 -10.11 15.51
CA LEU A 44 11.42 -9.06 15.70
C LEU A 44 10.79 -7.71 16.03
N PHE A 45 9.68 -7.36 15.36
CA PHE A 45 8.91 -6.16 15.67
C PHE A 45 8.38 -6.20 17.11
N LEU A 46 7.67 -7.27 17.49
CA LEU A 46 7.06 -7.39 18.81
C LEU A 46 8.10 -7.39 19.93
N LEU A 47 9.23 -8.08 19.75
CA LEU A 47 10.32 -8.09 20.72
C LEU A 47 10.95 -6.71 20.86
N THR A 48 11.29 -6.04 19.75
CA THR A 48 11.91 -4.71 19.80
C THR A 48 10.96 -3.67 20.40
N PHE A 49 9.67 -3.74 20.03
CA PHE A 49 8.64 -2.85 20.57
C PHE A 49 8.36 -3.12 22.05
N ALA A 50 8.27 -4.39 22.47
CA ALA A 50 8.12 -4.74 23.87
C ALA A 50 9.33 -4.28 24.69
N MET A 51 10.54 -4.50 24.19
CA MET A 51 11.76 -4.00 24.83
C MET A 51 11.77 -2.48 24.95
N PHE A 52 11.37 -1.75 23.90
CA PHE A 52 11.21 -0.29 23.96
C PHE A 52 10.23 0.14 25.04
N LEU A 53 9.03 -0.46 25.09
CA LEU A 53 8.01 -0.11 26.08
C LEU A 53 8.46 -0.42 27.51
N LEU A 54 9.10 -1.57 27.70
CA LEU A 54 9.59 -2.00 29.01
C LEU A 54 10.72 -1.11 29.49
N ASP A 55 11.66 -0.79 28.61
CA ASP A 55 12.79 0.07 28.92
C ASP A 55 12.34 1.51 29.19
N TYR A 56 11.49 2.08 28.34
CA TYR A 56 10.96 3.43 28.52
C TYR A 56 10.12 3.59 29.80
N LYS A 57 9.33 2.57 30.17
CA LYS A 57 8.40 2.66 31.32
C LYS A 57 9.03 2.22 32.64
N PHE A 58 9.90 1.23 32.62
CA PHE A 58 10.44 0.59 33.82
C PHE A 58 11.96 0.72 33.95
N ALA A 59 12.63 1.42 33.02
CA ALA A 59 14.08 1.63 33.03
C ALA A 59 14.87 0.31 33.20
N ILE A 60 14.49 -0.73 32.45
CA ILE A 60 15.11 -2.06 32.55
C ILE A 60 16.62 -2.02 32.24
N LEU A 61 17.04 -1.12 31.34
CA LEU A 61 18.46 -0.90 31.01
C LEU A 61 19.08 0.27 31.81
N GLY A 62 18.39 0.74 32.84
CA GLY A 62 18.78 1.90 33.65
C GLY A 62 18.32 3.23 33.07
N ASP A 63 18.54 4.31 33.83
CA ASP A 63 18.18 5.67 33.38
C ASP A 63 19.12 6.14 32.26
N HIS A 64 18.59 6.22 31.04
CA HIS A 64 19.34 6.70 29.88
C HIS A 64 18.44 7.42 28.87
N ASN A 65 19.03 8.21 27.96
CA ASN A 65 18.31 8.93 26.90
C ASN A 65 18.45 8.28 25.51
N LEU A 66 18.73 6.97 25.45
CA LEU A 66 19.00 6.23 24.21
C LEU A 66 17.74 5.57 23.60
N TYR A 67 16.54 5.91 24.07
CA TYR A 67 15.28 5.29 23.60
C TYR A 67 15.03 5.48 22.10
N TRP A 68 15.57 6.54 21.50
CA TRP A 68 15.52 6.76 20.06
C TRP A 68 16.17 5.62 19.26
N ALA A 69 17.16 4.91 19.82
CA ALA A 69 17.92 3.88 19.12
C ALA A 69 17.10 2.63 18.76
N TYR A 70 15.98 2.38 19.45
CA TYR A 70 15.10 1.22 19.20
C TYR A 70 14.52 1.22 17.78
N MET A 71 14.14 2.39 17.26
CA MET A 71 13.53 2.52 15.94
C MET A 71 14.52 2.23 14.79
N PRO A 72 15.71 2.85 14.70
CA PRO A 72 16.69 2.49 13.67
C PRO A 72 17.20 1.05 13.86
N ALA A 73 17.33 0.55 15.09
CA ALA A 73 17.66 -0.86 15.32
C ALA A 73 16.61 -1.80 14.72
N LEU A 74 15.32 -1.52 14.91
CA LEU A 74 14.23 -2.27 14.30
C LEU A 74 14.31 -2.20 12.76
N ILE A 75 14.49 -1.01 12.18
CA ILE A 75 14.62 -0.87 10.72
C ILE A 75 15.81 -1.69 10.18
N LEU A 76 16.98 -1.60 10.83
CA LEU A 76 18.17 -2.34 10.43
C LEU A 76 17.96 -3.85 10.54
N LEU A 77 17.29 -4.33 11.60
CA LEU A 77 16.92 -5.73 11.75
C LEU A 77 16.00 -6.21 10.61
N GLN A 78 14.99 -5.41 10.24
CA GLN A 78 14.09 -5.75 9.14
C GLN A 78 14.81 -5.74 7.78
N LEU A 79 15.70 -4.77 7.54
CA LEU A 79 16.49 -4.69 6.32
C LEU A 79 17.52 -5.82 6.24
N ALA A 80 18.12 -6.21 7.36
CA ALA A 80 19.06 -7.33 7.41
C ALA A 80 18.41 -8.62 6.89
N LEU A 81 17.13 -8.86 7.18
CA LEU A 81 16.41 -10.03 6.63
C LEU A 81 16.29 -10.04 5.12
N LEU A 82 16.32 -8.88 4.47
CA LEU A 82 16.30 -8.79 3.02
C LEU A 82 17.67 -9.10 2.40
N VAL A 83 18.76 -8.95 3.17
CA VAL A 83 20.15 -9.05 2.68
C VAL A 83 20.83 -10.34 3.14
N VAL A 84 20.50 -10.90 4.30
CA VAL A 84 21.11 -12.12 4.82
C VAL A 84 20.85 -13.29 3.88
N PRO A 85 21.88 -13.94 3.30
CA PRO A 85 21.70 -15.02 2.34
C PRO A 85 20.95 -16.19 2.99
N HIS A 86 19.83 -16.59 2.39
CA HIS A 86 19.02 -17.71 2.85
C HIS A 86 18.61 -18.59 1.65
N PRO A 87 18.58 -19.93 1.77
CA PRO A 87 18.25 -20.84 0.66
C PRO A 87 16.91 -20.54 -0.02
N THR A 88 15.94 -20.06 0.74
CA THR A 88 14.60 -19.68 0.24
C THR A 88 14.56 -18.28 -0.37
N PHE A 89 15.47 -17.38 0.00
CA PHE A 89 15.50 -16.00 -0.50
C PHE A 89 16.80 -15.73 -1.26
N ARG A 90 17.00 -16.47 -2.36
CA ARG A 90 18.20 -16.40 -3.19
C ARG A 90 18.40 -15.01 -3.80
N PHE A 91 19.65 -14.68 -4.07
CA PHE A 91 20.03 -13.39 -4.65
C PHE A 91 19.36 -13.10 -6.01
N THR A 92 19.15 -14.12 -6.84
CA THR A 92 18.41 -13.99 -8.11
C THR A 92 16.98 -13.48 -7.88
N TYR A 93 16.27 -13.98 -6.86
CA TYR A 93 14.91 -13.55 -6.55
C TYR A 93 14.87 -12.11 -6.02
N ARG A 94 15.87 -11.71 -5.23
CA ARG A 94 16.01 -10.32 -4.75
C ARG A 94 16.21 -9.35 -5.89
N ARG A 95 17.12 -9.67 -6.82
CA ARG A 95 17.35 -8.86 -8.02
C ARG A 95 16.08 -8.73 -8.85
N HIS A 96 15.30 -9.81 -8.97
CA HIS A 96 14.03 -9.77 -9.68
C HIS A 96 13.01 -8.84 -8.99
N ILE A 97 12.86 -8.93 -7.66
CA ILE A 97 12.00 -8.01 -6.89
C ILE A 97 12.43 -6.55 -7.10
N LEU A 98 13.74 -6.26 -7.00
CA LEU A 98 14.27 -4.92 -7.25
C LEU A 98 14.03 -4.44 -8.70
N SER A 99 14.11 -5.34 -9.68
CA SER A 99 13.76 -5.02 -11.08
C SER A 99 12.30 -4.61 -11.20
N ILE A 100 11.38 -5.33 -10.54
CA ILE A 100 9.95 -4.98 -10.55
C ILE A 100 9.73 -3.60 -9.94
N PHE A 101 10.32 -3.30 -8.78
CA PHE A 101 10.23 -1.97 -8.18
C PHE A 101 10.77 -0.89 -9.12
N LYS A 102 11.96 -1.11 -9.71
CA LYS A 102 12.55 -0.20 -10.69
C LYS A 102 11.58 0.07 -11.85
N GLU A 103 10.97 -0.97 -12.41
CA GLU A 103 10.02 -0.85 -13.52
C GLU A 103 8.76 -0.09 -13.12
N VAL A 104 8.26 -0.26 -11.89
CA VAL A 104 7.13 0.53 -11.35
C VAL A 104 7.50 2.02 -11.26
N PHE A 105 8.69 2.36 -10.78
CA PHE A 105 9.13 3.76 -10.73
C PHE A 105 9.39 4.35 -12.12
N LEU A 106 9.96 3.57 -13.04
CA LEU A 106 10.15 3.98 -14.43
C LEU A 106 8.79 4.17 -15.15
N ALA A 107 7.77 3.39 -14.80
CA ALA A 107 6.41 3.62 -15.27
C ALA A 107 5.86 4.97 -14.81
N GLY A 108 6.23 5.43 -13.61
CA GLY A 108 5.88 6.75 -13.08
C GLY A 108 6.32 7.91 -13.98
N VAL A 109 7.43 7.75 -14.69
CA VAL A 109 7.97 8.74 -15.65
C VAL A 109 7.74 8.34 -17.10
N PHE A 110 6.84 7.38 -17.36
CA PHE A 110 6.53 6.85 -18.70
C PHE A 110 7.75 6.31 -19.48
N ALA A 111 8.78 5.83 -18.77
CA ALA A 111 9.98 5.25 -19.36
C ALA A 111 9.87 3.75 -19.66
N VAL A 112 8.68 3.16 -19.51
CA VAL A 112 8.38 1.77 -19.90
C VAL A 112 7.22 1.75 -20.91
N SER A 113 7.26 0.79 -21.83
CA SER A 113 6.27 0.66 -22.91
C SER A 113 5.07 -0.21 -22.54
N ASP A 114 5.20 -1.10 -21.56
CA ASP A 114 4.16 -2.03 -21.14
C ASP A 114 4.17 -2.22 -19.63
N VAL A 115 3.01 -2.60 -19.07
CA VAL A 115 2.84 -2.91 -17.65
C VAL A 115 2.25 -4.30 -17.45
N LYS A 116 3.09 -5.23 -16.97
CA LYS A 116 2.73 -6.61 -16.61
C LYS A 116 1.86 -6.69 -15.36
N LEU A 117 1.20 -7.84 -15.16
CA LEU A 117 0.37 -8.11 -13.98
C LEU A 117 1.15 -7.95 -12.66
N VAL A 118 2.40 -8.43 -12.61
CA VAL A 118 3.23 -8.33 -11.40
C VAL A 118 3.50 -6.87 -11.01
N GLN A 119 3.83 -6.01 -11.97
CA GLN A 119 4.05 -4.57 -11.73
C GLN A 119 2.76 -3.87 -11.31
N ASN A 120 1.62 -4.28 -11.88
CA ASN A 120 0.30 -3.79 -11.48
C ASN A 120 0.00 -4.12 -10.01
N ILE A 121 0.23 -5.38 -9.59
CA ILE A 121 0.04 -5.82 -8.20
C ILE A 121 0.99 -5.09 -7.25
N VAL A 122 2.27 -4.96 -7.60
CA VAL A 122 3.25 -4.23 -6.77
C VAL A 122 2.85 -2.76 -6.62
N GLY A 123 2.40 -2.12 -7.69
CA GLY A 123 1.85 -0.77 -7.62
C GLY A 123 0.65 -0.70 -6.67
N ASP A 124 -0.27 -1.66 -6.73
CA ASP A 124 -1.45 -1.67 -5.88
C ASP A 124 -1.08 -1.83 -4.40
N VAL A 125 -0.12 -2.73 -4.11
CA VAL A 125 0.46 -2.86 -2.77
C VAL A 125 1.10 -1.55 -2.30
N LEU A 126 1.79 -0.82 -3.19
CA LEU A 126 2.40 0.47 -2.85
C LEU A 126 1.37 1.53 -2.43
N THR A 127 0.12 1.48 -2.91
CA THR A 127 -0.91 2.44 -2.46
C THR A 127 -1.19 2.38 -0.96
N SER A 128 -1.00 1.20 -0.35
CA SER A 128 -1.07 1.02 1.10
C SER A 128 0.11 1.63 1.87
N PHE A 129 1.19 2.03 1.19
CA PHE A 129 2.36 2.67 1.79
C PHE A 129 2.25 4.20 1.89
N SER A 130 1.14 4.79 1.48
CA SER A 130 0.94 6.26 1.52
C SER A 130 1.18 6.85 2.92
N LYS A 131 0.63 6.23 3.97
CA LYS A 131 0.85 6.66 5.37
C LYS A 131 2.28 6.34 5.85
N PRO A 132 2.82 5.11 5.67
CA PRO A 132 4.22 4.82 5.96
C PRO A 132 5.24 5.78 5.32
N LEU A 133 5.00 6.24 4.08
CA LEU A 133 5.87 7.21 3.40
C LEU A 133 5.81 8.59 4.07
N ASN A 134 4.64 9.03 4.52
CA ASN A 134 4.50 10.24 5.32
C ASN A 134 5.19 10.10 6.69
N ASP A 135 5.05 8.95 7.34
CA ASP A 135 5.70 8.69 8.62
C ASP A 135 7.22 8.64 8.48
N LEU A 136 7.74 8.15 7.35
CA LEU A 136 9.16 8.21 7.03
C LEU A 136 9.68 9.66 6.99
N HIS A 137 8.90 10.61 6.46
CA HIS A 137 9.27 12.03 6.50
C HIS A 137 9.41 12.55 7.94
N TYR A 138 8.44 12.25 8.82
CA TYR A 138 8.50 12.65 10.23
C TYR A 138 9.64 11.97 10.98
N ILE A 139 9.89 10.69 10.70
CA ILE A 139 11.01 9.94 11.24
C ILE A 139 12.33 10.61 10.86
N LEU A 140 12.57 10.86 9.57
CA LEU A 140 13.81 11.49 9.09
C LEU A 140 14.00 12.87 9.68
N CYS A 141 12.93 13.65 9.75
CA CYS A 141 12.89 14.96 10.37
C CYS A 141 13.25 14.92 11.86
N PHE A 142 12.69 13.98 12.63
CA PHE A 142 13.01 13.80 14.06
C PHE A 142 14.51 13.57 14.30
N TYR A 143 15.15 12.70 13.49
CA TYR A 143 16.60 12.48 13.62
C TYR A 143 17.42 13.68 13.13
N TRP A 144 16.93 14.40 12.11
CA TRP A 144 17.63 15.56 11.56
C TRP A 144 17.61 16.77 12.50
N THR A 145 16.52 16.98 13.23
CA THR A 145 16.34 18.15 14.12
C THR A 145 16.85 17.95 15.54
N GLY A 146 17.61 16.87 15.79
CA GLY A 146 18.29 16.64 17.07
C GLY A 146 17.45 15.89 18.11
N MET A 147 16.41 15.16 17.70
CA MET A 147 15.65 14.22 18.55
C MET A 147 15.01 14.87 19.79
N SER A 148 14.67 16.17 19.71
CA SER A 148 13.98 16.87 20.80
C SER A 148 12.53 16.42 20.92
N HIS A 149 12.10 16.16 22.15
CA HIS A 149 10.71 15.80 22.49
C HIS A 149 9.88 17.01 22.94
N ASP A 150 10.51 18.16 23.20
CA ASP A 150 9.88 19.32 23.85
C ASP A 150 9.18 20.27 22.87
N THR A 151 9.49 20.16 21.57
CA THR A 151 8.87 20.99 20.52
C THR A 151 7.79 20.20 19.79
N LYS A 152 6.67 20.86 19.44
CA LYS A 152 5.70 20.30 18.49
C LYS A 152 6.46 19.82 17.24
N ALA A 153 6.23 18.58 16.82
CA ALA A 153 6.87 17.97 15.66
C ALA A 153 6.44 18.70 14.37
N GLN A 154 7.10 19.81 14.06
CA GLN A 154 6.93 20.55 12.82
C GLN A 154 8.13 20.32 11.93
N CYS A 155 7.90 19.61 10.83
CA CYS A 155 8.93 19.34 9.84
C CYS A 155 8.94 20.44 8.77
N PRO A 156 10.11 21.05 8.49
CA PRO A 156 10.22 22.03 7.42
C PRO A 156 9.70 21.44 6.11
N GLY A 157 8.80 22.17 5.44
CA GLY A 157 8.21 21.73 4.18
C GLY A 157 7.13 20.65 4.28
N ASP A 158 6.60 20.34 5.47
CA ASP A 158 5.54 19.32 5.67
C ASP A 158 4.35 19.51 4.71
N ALA A 159 3.90 20.76 4.53
CA ALA A 159 2.78 21.11 3.65
C ALA A 159 2.96 20.63 2.20
N PHE A 160 4.21 20.51 1.73
CA PHE A 160 4.54 20.01 0.39
C PHE A 160 4.95 18.53 0.40
N MET A 161 5.78 18.11 1.37
CA MET A 161 6.32 16.75 1.42
C MET A 161 5.24 15.70 1.71
N ARG A 162 4.28 16.02 2.58
CA ARG A 162 3.20 15.10 2.97
C ARG A 162 2.27 14.73 1.79
N PRO A 163 1.72 15.65 1.00
CA PRO A 163 0.94 15.28 -0.18
C PRO A 163 1.79 14.63 -1.28
N LEU A 164 3.07 15.01 -1.42
CA LEU A 164 3.96 14.40 -2.41
C LEU A 164 4.21 12.92 -2.10
N LEU A 165 4.64 12.60 -0.87
CA LEU A 165 4.96 11.24 -0.45
C LEU A 165 3.72 10.36 -0.33
N GLY A 166 2.64 10.89 0.25
CA GLY A 166 1.35 10.20 0.31
C GLY A 166 0.71 9.99 -1.07
N GLY A 167 0.91 10.93 -2.00
CA GLY A 167 0.35 10.88 -3.35
C GLY A 167 1.15 10.04 -4.33
N LEU A 168 2.46 9.85 -4.09
CA LEU A 168 3.36 9.14 -4.98
C LEU A 168 2.84 7.74 -5.38
N PRO A 169 2.37 6.88 -4.46
CA PRO A 169 1.84 5.57 -4.85
C PRO A 169 0.64 5.62 -5.81
N PHE A 170 -0.30 6.56 -5.57
CA PHE A 170 -1.47 6.74 -6.44
C PHE A 170 -1.06 7.30 -7.81
N TYR A 171 -0.07 8.19 -7.84
CA TYR A 171 0.50 8.71 -9.08
C TYR A 171 1.16 7.60 -9.92
N LEU A 172 1.96 6.72 -9.29
CA LEU A 172 2.59 5.60 -9.98
C LEU A 172 1.53 4.67 -10.60
N ARG A 173 0.45 4.39 -9.88
CA ARG A 173 -0.68 3.62 -10.41
C ARG A 173 -1.42 4.31 -11.54
N PHE A 174 -1.66 5.60 -11.42
CA PHE A 174 -2.21 6.40 -12.50
C PHE A 174 -1.37 6.26 -13.78
N CYS A 175 -0.05 6.46 -13.69
CA CYS A 175 0.85 6.32 -14.85
C CYS A 175 0.81 4.91 -15.45
N GLN A 176 0.82 3.86 -14.61
CA GLN A 176 0.68 2.47 -15.07
C GLN A 176 -0.64 2.24 -15.82
N CYS A 177 -1.75 2.77 -15.33
CA CYS A 177 -3.05 2.68 -16.01
C CYS A 177 -3.04 3.41 -17.36
N ILE A 178 -2.40 4.57 -17.44
CA ILE A 178 -2.26 5.32 -18.70
C ILE A 178 -1.38 4.57 -19.71
N ILE A 179 -0.30 3.91 -19.28
CA ILE A 179 0.55 3.09 -20.16
C ILE A 179 -0.28 1.94 -20.75
N ARG A 180 -1.05 1.22 -19.92
CA ARG A 180 -1.92 0.13 -20.39
C ARG A 180 -3.04 0.63 -21.30
N TYR A 181 -3.62 1.79 -21.02
CA TYR A 181 -4.60 2.45 -21.91
C TYR A 181 -4.02 2.70 -23.31
N ARG A 182 -2.78 3.21 -23.39
CA ARG A 182 -2.07 3.45 -24.66
C ARG A 182 -1.74 2.14 -25.37
N GLY A 183 -1.36 1.10 -24.63
CA GLY A 183 -1.05 -0.23 -25.16
C GLY A 183 -2.26 -0.97 -25.74
N SER A 184 -3.45 -0.76 -25.18
CA SER A 184 -4.69 -1.44 -25.60
C SER A 184 -5.42 -0.76 -26.78
N ARG A 185 -4.72 -0.05 -27.67
CA ARG A 185 -5.33 0.79 -28.74
C ARG A 185 -6.34 0.07 -29.65
N ASN A 186 -6.20 -1.23 -29.82
CA ASN A 186 -7.06 -2.03 -30.70
C ASN A 186 -8.26 -2.68 -29.95
N ASP A 187 -8.40 -2.46 -28.65
CA ASP A 187 -9.48 -2.99 -27.82
C ASP A 187 -10.14 -1.84 -27.03
N GLU A 188 -11.23 -1.30 -27.58
CA GLU A 188 -11.97 -0.18 -26.98
C GLU A 188 -12.50 -0.50 -25.58
N LYS A 189 -12.89 -1.76 -25.32
CA LYS A 189 -13.37 -2.19 -24.00
C LYS A 189 -12.21 -2.16 -23.00
N ALA A 190 -11.06 -2.71 -23.35
CA ALA A 190 -9.87 -2.67 -22.51
C ALA A 190 -9.38 -1.24 -22.27
N GLN A 191 -9.38 -0.38 -23.29
CA GLN A 191 -9.05 1.03 -23.13
C GLN A 191 -9.97 1.72 -22.12
N ARG A 192 -11.28 1.57 -22.26
CA ARG A 192 -12.25 2.16 -21.32
C ARG A 192 -12.01 1.68 -19.90
N MET A 193 -11.75 0.39 -19.71
CA MET A 193 -11.43 -0.17 -18.39
C MET A 193 -10.16 0.44 -17.80
N HIS A 194 -9.07 0.56 -18.58
CA HIS A 194 -7.84 1.17 -18.10
C HIS A 194 -8.00 2.66 -17.75
N LEU A 195 -8.80 3.39 -18.52
CA LEU A 195 -9.08 4.80 -18.23
C LEU A 195 -9.92 4.98 -16.96
N MET A 196 -10.95 4.16 -16.77
CA MET A 196 -11.73 4.19 -15.53
C MET A 196 -10.84 3.81 -14.33
N ASN A 197 -9.95 2.83 -14.48
CA ASN A 197 -8.99 2.48 -13.44
C ASN A 197 -8.01 3.63 -13.16
N ALA A 198 -7.57 4.39 -14.17
CA ALA A 198 -6.80 5.60 -13.95
C ALA A 198 -7.60 6.62 -13.13
N GLY A 199 -8.90 6.80 -13.44
CA GLY A 199 -9.81 7.62 -12.66
C GLY A 199 -9.95 7.18 -11.18
N LYS A 200 -9.88 5.87 -10.90
CA LYS A 200 -9.87 5.32 -9.53
C LYS A 200 -8.69 5.87 -8.74
N TYR A 201 -7.49 5.93 -9.31
CA TYR A 201 -6.32 6.47 -8.59
C TYR A 201 -6.30 8.00 -8.57
N VAL A 202 -6.89 8.67 -9.57
CA VAL A 202 -7.12 10.12 -9.53
C VAL A 202 -8.02 10.49 -8.35
N SER A 203 -9.06 9.70 -8.03
CA SER A 203 -9.89 9.99 -6.85
C SER A 203 -9.09 9.94 -5.54
N GLY A 204 -8.12 9.01 -5.44
CA GLY A 204 -7.17 8.98 -4.32
C GLY A 204 -6.27 10.22 -4.26
N LEU A 205 -5.72 10.65 -5.40
CA LEU A 205 -4.94 11.90 -5.49
C LEU A 205 -5.76 13.14 -5.11
N LEU A 206 -7.04 13.19 -5.50
CA LEU A 206 -7.94 14.28 -5.13
C LEU A 206 -8.20 14.33 -3.62
N VAL A 207 -8.38 13.17 -2.96
CA VAL A 207 -8.48 13.10 -1.50
C VAL A 207 -7.23 13.68 -0.84
N ILE A 208 -6.04 13.34 -1.34
CA ILE A 208 -4.78 13.85 -0.80
C ILE A 208 -4.66 15.36 -1.03
N PHE A 209 -4.98 15.83 -2.23
CA PHE A 209 -5.00 17.25 -2.55
C PHE A 209 -5.94 18.03 -1.61
N CYS A 210 -7.19 17.58 -1.46
CA CYS A 210 -8.17 18.19 -0.57
C CYS A 210 -7.72 18.23 0.90
N ASN A 211 -6.99 17.22 1.37
CA ASN A 211 -6.43 17.20 2.73
C ASN A 211 -5.16 18.05 2.91
N SER A 212 -4.50 18.45 1.82
CA SER A 212 -3.23 19.19 1.87
C SER A 212 -3.38 20.69 1.75
N VAL A 213 -4.42 21.16 1.05
CA VAL A 213 -4.64 22.59 0.84
C VAL A 213 -5.09 23.27 2.15
N PRO A 214 -4.48 24.41 2.53
CA PRO A 214 -4.87 25.16 3.72
C PRO A 214 -6.14 26.00 3.48
N TRP A 215 -7.28 25.33 3.28
CA TRP A 215 -8.54 25.97 2.91
C TRP A 215 -9.00 27.10 3.84
N GLN A 216 -8.72 26.99 5.15
CA GLN A 216 -9.04 28.07 6.11
C GLN A 216 -8.23 29.34 5.84
N ALA A 217 -6.96 29.21 5.47
CA ALA A 217 -6.12 30.35 5.08
C ALA A 217 -6.60 30.99 3.76
N LEU A 218 -7.35 30.24 2.95
CA LEU A 218 -8.02 30.71 1.73
C LEU A 218 -9.43 31.27 1.99
N GLY A 219 -9.85 31.40 3.25
CA GLY A 219 -11.14 31.98 3.64
C GLY A 219 -12.32 31.00 3.68
N VAL A 220 -12.08 29.70 3.56
CA VAL A 220 -13.13 28.67 3.70
C VAL A 220 -13.46 28.48 5.19
N SER A 221 -14.74 28.49 5.54
CA SER A 221 -15.17 28.27 6.92
C SER A 221 -14.76 26.88 7.44
N PRO A 222 -14.56 26.69 8.76
CA PRO A 222 -14.22 25.37 9.32
C PRO A 222 -15.21 24.27 8.92
N TYR A 223 -16.51 24.61 8.87
CA TYR A 223 -17.56 23.71 8.36
C TYR A 223 -17.36 23.36 6.88
N GLY A 224 -17.02 24.34 6.03
CA GLY A 224 -16.73 24.11 4.62
C GLY A 224 -15.51 23.20 4.40
N VAL A 225 -14.46 23.36 5.21
CA VAL A 225 -13.29 22.47 5.17
C VAL A 225 -13.66 21.03 5.53
N CYS A 226 -14.45 20.86 6.59
CA CYS A 226 -14.97 19.55 6.98
C CYS A 226 -15.77 18.91 5.83
N LEU A 227 -16.63 19.67 5.16
CA LEU A 227 -17.41 19.18 4.02
C LEU A 227 -16.51 18.75 2.84
N ILE A 228 -15.47 19.54 2.51
CA ILE A 228 -14.51 19.19 1.45
C ILE A 228 -13.82 17.86 1.77
N TRP A 229 -13.35 17.67 3.00
CA TRP A 229 -12.67 16.44 3.42
C TRP A 229 -13.63 15.24 3.43
N VAL A 230 -14.81 15.37 4.02
CA VAL A 230 -15.80 14.28 4.08
C VAL A 230 -16.31 13.91 2.68
N CYS A 231 -16.65 14.88 1.85
CA CYS A 231 -17.13 14.60 0.49
C CYS A 231 -16.06 13.96 -0.39
N SER A 232 -14.83 14.50 -0.38
CA SER A 232 -13.73 13.89 -1.15
C SER A 232 -13.45 12.46 -0.68
N TYR A 233 -13.45 12.24 0.64
CA TYR A 233 -13.30 10.92 1.22
C TYR A 233 -14.40 9.94 0.81
N LEU A 234 -15.67 10.32 0.96
CA LEU A 234 -16.80 9.47 0.63
C LEU A 234 -16.80 9.09 -0.86
N LEU A 235 -16.60 10.08 -1.75
CA LEU A 235 -16.57 9.84 -3.19
C LEU A 235 -15.41 8.91 -3.58
N GLY A 236 -14.20 9.16 -3.05
CA GLY A 236 -13.04 8.29 -3.29
C GLY A 236 -13.26 6.86 -2.80
N THR A 237 -13.76 6.72 -1.56
CA THR A 237 -14.03 5.43 -0.94
C THR A 237 -15.13 4.64 -1.67
N ILE A 238 -16.25 5.28 -2.03
CA ILE A 238 -17.32 4.65 -2.79
C ILE A 238 -16.80 4.21 -4.16
N TYR A 239 -16.04 5.06 -4.86
CA TYR A 239 -15.54 4.71 -6.18
C TYR A 239 -14.56 3.52 -6.13
N MET A 240 -13.57 3.57 -5.23
CA MET A 240 -12.61 2.47 -5.09
C MET A 240 -13.28 1.16 -4.66
N PHE A 241 -14.23 1.22 -3.71
CA PHE A 241 -14.96 0.03 -3.26
C PHE A 241 -15.84 -0.54 -4.37
N ALA A 242 -16.57 0.32 -5.10
CA ALA A 242 -17.39 -0.11 -6.24
C ALA A 242 -16.53 -0.75 -7.33
N TRP A 243 -15.33 -0.22 -7.58
CA TRP A 243 -14.37 -0.80 -8.51
C TRP A 243 -13.93 -2.20 -8.09
N ASP A 244 -13.50 -2.37 -6.84
CA ASP A 244 -13.00 -3.65 -6.34
C ASP A 244 -14.09 -4.75 -6.46
N ILE A 245 -15.34 -4.43 -6.10
CA ILE A 245 -16.48 -5.35 -6.15
C ILE A 245 -16.89 -5.68 -7.59
N LYS A 246 -17.03 -4.65 -8.44
CA LYS A 246 -17.58 -4.81 -9.80
C LYS A 246 -16.54 -5.31 -10.78
N VAL A 247 -15.36 -4.71 -10.81
CA VAL A 247 -14.37 -4.90 -11.86
C VAL A 247 -13.34 -5.93 -11.44
N ASP A 248 -12.63 -5.71 -10.33
CA ASP A 248 -11.52 -6.58 -9.94
C ASP A 248 -12.01 -7.98 -9.53
N TRP A 249 -13.18 -8.07 -8.89
CA TRP A 249 -13.74 -9.34 -8.44
C TRP A 249 -14.95 -9.84 -9.24
N GLY A 250 -15.55 -9.02 -10.11
CA GLY A 250 -16.69 -9.46 -10.93
C GLY A 250 -17.86 -10.01 -10.11
N LEU A 251 -18.14 -9.44 -8.93
CA LEU A 251 -19.19 -9.94 -8.02
C LEU A 251 -20.58 -9.38 -8.34
N MET A 252 -20.68 -8.37 -9.20
CA MET A 252 -21.96 -7.87 -9.68
C MET A 252 -22.33 -8.50 -11.02
N PRO A 253 -23.62 -8.77 -11.27
CA PRO A 253 -24.07 -9.29 -12.56
C PRO A 253 -23.77 -8.27 -13.65
N ASP A 254 -23.02 -8.66 -14.66
CA ASP A 254 -22.81 -7.90 -15.88
C ASP A 254 -23.56 -8.61 -17.01
N PRO A 255 -24.36 -7.93 -17.85
CA PRO A 255 -25.17 -8.58 -18.89
C PRO A 255 -24.34 -9.42 -19.87
N ASP A 256 -23.08 -9.01 -20.10
CA ASP A 256 -22.17 -9.62 -21.08
C ASP A 256 -21.05 -10.46 -20.43
N HIS A 257 -20.93 -10.46 -19.09
CA HIS A 257 -19.83 -11.08 -18.36
C HIS A 257 -20.34 -11.91 -17.19
N PHE A 258 -20.80 -13.10 -17.52
CA PHE A 258 -21.07 -14.20 -16.59
C PHE A 258 -19.79 -14.84 -16.02
N ILE A 259 -18.71 -14.07 -15.79
CA ILE A 259 -17.40 -14.62 -15.35
C ILE A 259 -17.51 -15.36 -13.99
N ARG A 260 -18.58 -15.11 -13.21
CA ARG A 260 -18.87 -15.83 -11.96
C ARG A 260 -20.34 -16.19 -11.78
N THR A 261 -21.03 -16.52 -12.87
CA THR A 261 -22.42 -16.98 -12.83
C THR A 261 -22.49 -18.37 -12.25
N GLN A 262 -22.72 -18.44 -10.94
CA GLN A 262 -23.23 -19.55 -10.13
C GLN A 262 -22.64 -20.98 -10.26
N SER A 263 -21.89 -21.35 -11.29
CA SER A 263 -21.43 -22.73 -11.55
C SER A 263 -19.91 -22.91 -11.72
N CYS A 264 -19.10 -21.84 -11.75
CA CYS A 264 -17.62 -21.94 -11.77
C CYS A 264 -16.94 -20.88 -10.87
N LEU A 265 -17.35 -20.77 -9.61
CA LEU A 265 -16.61 -19.97 -8.64
C LEU A 265 -15.31 -20.68 -8.28
N MET A 266 -14.17 -20.00 -8.52
CA MET A 266 -12.84 -20.50 -8.13
C MET A 266 -12.71 -20.75 -6.62
N TYR A 267 -13.35 -19.91 -5.81
CA TYR A 267 -13.31 -19.96 -4.35
C TYR A 267 -14.72 -20.11 -3.77
N PRO A 268 -14.85 -20.64 -2.54
CA PRO A 268 -16.13 -20.70 -1.84
C PRO A 268 -16.79 -19.33 -1.69
N ARG A 269 -18.12 -19.28 -1.72
CA ARG A 269 -18.90 -18.03 -1.60
C ARG A 269 -18.58 -17.22 -0.34
N TRP A 270 -18.29 -17.90 0.78
CA TRP A 270 -17.94 -17.23 2.03
C TRP A 270 -16.65 -16.42 1.89
N MET A 271 -15.65 -16.90 1.14
CA MET A 271 -14.37 -16.22 0.97
C MET A 271 -14.53 -14.89 0.23
N TYR A 272 -15.35 -14.88 -0.83
CA TYR A 272 -15.69 -13.63 -1.53
C TYR A 272 -16.41 -12.63 -0.63
N ARG A 273 -17.36 -13.11 0.20
CA ARG A 273 -18.06 -12.24 1.16
C ARG A 273 -17.12 -11.69 2.23
N SER A 274 -16.25 -12.53 2.79
CA SER A 274 -15.27 -12.12 3.80
C SER A 274 -14.29 -11.08 3.26
N ILE A 275 -13.78 -11.27 2.04
CA ILE A 275 -12.88 -10.30 1.40
C ILE A 275 -13.61 -8.99 1.12
N ALA A 276 -14.88 -9.04 0.66
CA ALA A 276 -15.68 -7.85 0.43
C ALA A 276 -15.96 -7.04 1.70
N VAL A 277 -16.36 -7.71 2.79
CA VAL A 277 -16.58 -7.07 4.08
C VAL A 277 -15.27 -6.51 4.64
N GLY A 278 -14.19 -7.29 4.59
CA GLY A 278 -12.86 -6.84 5.04
C GLY A 278 -12.36 -5.63 4.26
N ASN A 279 -12.57 -5.60 2.94
CA ASN A 279 -12.22 -4.44 2.11
C ASN A 279 -13.08 -3.22 2.45
N LEU A 280 -14.38 -3.38 2.70
CA LEU A 280 -15.23 -2.26 3.14
C LEU A 280 -14.69 -1.66 4.44
N ILE A 281 -14.38 -2.49 5.45
CA ILE A 281 -13.83 -2.03 6.72
C ILE A 281 -12.47 -1.32 6.51
N GLY A 282 -11.58 -1.89 5.69
CA GLY A 282 -10.30 -1.26 5.35
C GLY A 282 -10.47 0.08 4.63
N ARG A 283 -11.41 0.16 3.68
CA ARG A 283 -11.77 1.38 2.94
C ARG A 283 -12.46 2.43 3.80
N LEU A 284 -13.01 2.07 4.96
CA LEU A 284 -13.52 3.02 5.94
C LEU A 284 -12.42 3.59 6.86
N THR A 285 -11.20 3.06 6.81
CA THR A 285 -10.10 3.49 7.69
C THR A 285 -8.93 4.14 6.95
N TRP A 286 -8.77 3.92 5.65
CA TRP A 286 -7.58 4.37 4.91
C TRP A 286 -7.36 5.89 4.97
N ALA A 287 -8.36 6.71 4.64
CA ALA A 287 -8.16 8.17 4.63
C ALA A 287 -8.23 8.78 6.03
N MET A 288 -8.77 8.08 7.04
CA MET A 288 -8.67 8.55 8.43
C MET A 288 -7.22 8.71 8.87
N THR A 289 -6.32 7.88 8.35
CA THR A 289 -4.87 8.00 8.61
C THR A 289 -4.22 9.17 7.87
N LEU A 290 -4.90 9.79 6.90
CA LEU A 290 -4.42 10.89 6.07
C LEU A 290 -5.02 12.24 6.48
N MET A 291 -6.09 12.25 7.29
CA MET A 291 -6.68 13.47 7.81
C MET A 291 -5.75 14.11 8.86
N PRO A 292 -5.61 15.45 8.87
CA PRO A 292 -4.87 16.15 9.92
C PRO A 292 -5.46 15.85 11.30
N SER A 293 -4.61 15.62 12.30
CA SER A 293 -5.02 15.29 13.67
C SER A 293 -5.52 16.48 14.50
N THR A 294 -5.73 17.64 13.89
CA THR A 294 -6.04 18.88 14.60
C THR A 294 -7.41 19.40 14.20
N PHE A 295 -8.41 19.09 15.02
CA PHE A 295 -9.57 19.96 15.25
C PHE A 295 -9.26 20.80 16.49
N ASP A 296 -8.24 21.65 16.39
CA ASP A 296 -7.97 22.72 17.36
C ASP A 296 -8.27 24.06 16.71
#